data_AF-A0A3B5AB33-F1
#
_entry.id   AF-A0A3B5AB33-F1
#
_cell.length_a   1.000
_cell.length_b   1.000
_cell.length_c   1.000
_cell.angle_alpha   90.00
_cell.angle_beta   90.00
_cell.angle_gamma   90.00
#
_symmetry.space_group_name_H-M   'P 1'
#
loop_
_entity.id
_entity.type
_entity.pdbx_description
1 polymer ?
#
loop_
_entity_poly.entity_id
_entity_poly.type
_entity_poly.pdbx_seq_one_letter_code
_entity_poly.pdbx_strand_id
1 'polypeptide(L)'
;MLFSEKVYYEIDWSRVKCTKKKLDGFFVPMHVPKDAKLMGQVFMGSSSSWGMGVLTNTWYGSLPGNGLYSNVFTEIGCIPLTYTSYTPAHGWITVSTFNWVVGLSNPMDFVPPSICERAELEETETIDNFFTALRSLAIKS
;
A
#
# COMPACT_ATOMS: atom_id res chain seq x y z
N MET A 1 6.82 1.56 7.60
CA MET A 1 5.67 1.96 8.45
C MET A 1 5.49 0.87 9.50
N LEU A 2 5.38 1.22 10.78
CA LEU A 2 5.20 0.29 11.89
C LEU A 2 3.87 0.61 12.60
N PHE A 3 2.77 0.03 12.11
CA PHE A 3 1.41 0.34 12.57
C PHE A 3 1.18 0.01 14.04
N SER A 4 1.76 -1.08 14.55
CA SER A 4 1.69 -1.47 15.97
C SER A 4 2.31 -0.44 16.90
N GLU A 5 3.35 0.25 16.42
CA GLU A 5 4.07 1.29 17.17
C GLU A 5 3.56 2.71 16.87
N LYS A 6 2.59 2.85 15.96
CA LYS A 6 2.01 4.14 15.55
C LYS A 6 3.07 5.14 15.06
N VAL A 7 4.11 4.64 14.40
CA VAL A 7 5.19 5.45 13.83
C VAL A 7 5.55 4.98 12.44
N TYR A 8 6.09 5.90 11.65
CA TYR A 8 6.77 5.55 10.41
C TYR A 8 8.02 6.40 10.21
N TYR A 9 8.92 5.91 9.39
CA TYR A 9 10.21 6.52 9.12
C TYR A 9 10.28 6.87 7.64
N GLU A 10 10.64 8.12 7.34
CA GLU A 10 11.05 8.54 5.99
C GLU A 10 12.57 8.61 5.97
N ILE A 11 13.18 7.83 5.09
CA ILE A 11 14.64 7.71 5.01
C ILE A 11 15.11 8.29 3.68
N ASP A 12 15.95 9.32 3.76
CA ASP A 12 16.67 9.86 2.62
C ASP A 12 18.09 9.31 2.64
N TRP A 13 18.33 8.30 1.81
CA TRP A 13 19.64 7.65 1.69
C TRP A 13 20.70 8.56 1.05
N SER A 14 20.30 9.54 0.23
CA SER A 14 21.23 10.46 -0.42
C SER A 14 21.83 11.47 0.57
N ARG A 15 21.03 11.89 1.56
CA ARG A 15 21.42 12.84 2.61
C ARG A 15 21.73 12.16 3.94
N VAL A 16 21.59 10.83 4.00
CA VAL A 16 21.74 10.02 5.23
C VAL A 16 20.89 10.63 6.37
N LYS A 17 19.65 11.03 6.03
CA LYS A 17 18.73 11.65 6.97
C LYS A 17 17.53 10.74 7.20
N CYS A 18 17.16 10.58 8.47
CA CYS A 18 15.96 9.87 8.85
C CYS A 18 15.00 10.79 9.60
N THR A 19 13.73 10.80 9.19
CA THR A 19 12.66 11.53 9.85
C THR A 19 11.67 10.54 10.44
N LYS A 20 11.41 10.64 11.74
CA LYS A 20 10.42 9.81 12.45
C LYS A 20 9.11 10.60 12.59
N LYS A 21 8.00 10.02 12.13
CA LYS A 21 6.69 10.67 12.13
C LYS A 21 5.63 9.80 12.81
N LYS A 22 4.59 10.45 13.35
CA LYS A 22 3.42 9.78 13.92
C LYS A 22 2.57 9.19 12.82
N LEU A 23 2.08 7.97 13.04
CA LEU A 23 1.19 7.25 12.14
C LEU A 23 -0.11 6.90 12.86
N ASP A 24 -1.24 7.05 12.18
CA ASP A 24 -2.50 6.49 12.62
C ASP A 24 -2.38 4.95 12.70
N GLY A 25 -2.91 4.37 13.78
CA GLY A 25 -2.80 2.93 14.03
C GLY A 25 -3.71 2.09 13.12
N PHE A 26 -4.57 2.72 12.32
CA PHE A 26 -5.48 2.02 11.42
C PHE A 26 -4.70 1.38 10.25
N PHE A 27 -4.61 0.06 10.29
CA PHE A 27 -3.98 -0.73 9.25
C PHE A 27 -4.95 -1.02 8.10
N VAL A 28 -4.54 -0.72 6.87
CA VAL A 28 -5.28 -1.05 5.65
C VAL A 28 -4.65 -2.29 5.01
N PRO A 29 -5.14 -3.50 5.29
CA PRO A 29 -4.57 -4.72 4.75
C PRO A 29 -4.81 -4.86 3.24
N MET A 30 -3.78 -5.26 2.50
CA MET A 30 -3.91 -5.64 1.08
C MET A 30 -4.51 -7.04 0.94
N HIS A 31 -5.82 -7.14 1.15
CA HIS A 31 -6.61 -8.33 0.87
C HIS A 31 -7.97 -7.91 0.29
N VAL A 32 -8.76 -8.87 -0.19
CA VAL A 32 -10.15 -8.63 -0.59
C VAL A 32 -11.01 -8.52 0.68
N PRO A 33 -11.61 -7.36 1.00
CA PRO A 33 -12.49 -7.24 2.15
C PRO A 33 -13.71 -8.15 2.04
N LYS A 34 -14.24 -8.62 3.17
CA LYS A 34 -15.37 -9.57 3.20
C LYS A 34 -16.66 -9.01 2.61
N ASP A 35 -16.82 -7.69 2.67
CA ASP A 35 -17.97 -6.94 2.15
C ASP A 35 -17.75 -6.43 0.71
N ALA A 36 -16.60 -6.75 0.10
CA ALA A 36 -16.30 -6.37 -1.28
C ALA A 36 -17.25 -7.05 -2.27
N LYS A 37 -17.58 -6.34 -3.34
CA LYS A 37 -18.39 -6.84 -4.44
C LYS A 37 -17.49 -7.19 -5.62
N LEU A 38 -17.75 -8.34 -6.25
CA LEU A 38 -17.08 -8.72 -7.47
C LEU A 38 -17.60 -7.83 -8.61
N MET A 39 -16.70 -7.07 -9.25
CA MET A 39 -17.02 -6.33 -10.47
C MET A 39 -16.98 -7.23 -11.69
N GLY A 40 -15.97 -8.09 -11.77
CA GLY A 40 -15.79 -9.00 -12.87
C GLY A 40 -14.43 -9.68 -12.86
N GLN A 41 -14.30 -10.65 -13.76
CA GLN A 41 -13.09 -11.43 -13.97
C GLN A 41 -12.60 -11.20 -15.40
N VAL A 42 -11.31 -10.94 -15.58
CA VAL A 42 -10.69 -10.63 -16.87
C VAL A 42 -9.32 -11.27 -17.03
N PHE A 43 -8.88 -11.48 -18.27
CA PHE A 43 -7.47 -11.80 -18.55
C PHE A 43 -6.68 -10.50 -18.69
N MET A 44 -5.74 -10.26 -17.78
CA MET A 44 -4.71 -9.22 -17.98
C MET A 44 -3.61 -9.76 -18.87
N GLY A 45 -3.40 -9.13 -20.04
CA GLY A 45 -2.54 -9.63 -21.10
C GLY A 45 -3.37 -10.14 -22.28
N SER A 46 -3.08 -11.36 -22.75
CA SER A 46 -3.79 -11.99 -23.86
C SER A 46 -4.34 -13.36 -23.46
N SER A 47 -5.56 -13.67 -23.91
CA SER A 47 -6.18 -15.00 -23.79
C SER A 47 -5.91 -15.90 -25.00
N SER A 48 -5.07 -15.48 -25.94
CA SER A 48 -4.85 -16.20 -27.22
C SER A 48 -4.02 -17.47 -27.06
N SER A 49 -3.18 -17.56 -26.03
CA SER A 49 -2.39 -18.76 -25.73
C SER A 49 -2.05 -18.85 -24.24
N TRP A 50 -1.68 -20.04 -23.80
CA TRP A 50 -1.31 -20.29 -22.41
C TRP A 50 -0.07 -19.49 -22.00
N GLY A 51 -0.12 -18.88 -20.82
CA GLY A 51 0.97 -18.04 -20.29
C GLY A 51 1.06 -16.62 -20.87
N MET A 52 0.22 -16.25 -21.85
CA MET A 52 0.20 -14.89 -22.41
C MET A 52 -0.62 -13.88 -21.59
N GLY A 53 -1.27 -14.35 -20.52
CA GLY A 53 -2.06 -13.51 -19.65
C GLY A 53 -2.29 -14.17 -18.29
N VAL A 54 -2.80 -13.37 -17.36
CA VAL A 54 -3.14 -13.78 -16.01
C VAL A 54 -4.62 -13.53 -15.80
N LEU A 55 -5.33 -14.55 -15.30
CA LEU A 55 -6.73 -14.41 -14.91
C LEU A 55 -6.82 -13.63 -13.59
N THR A 56 -7.61 -12.56 -13.58
CA THR A 56 -7.70 -11.64 -12.45
C THR A 56 -9.14 -11.31 -12.11
N ASN A 57 -9.40 -11.06 -10.83
CA ASN A 57 -10.67 -10.56 -10.33
C ASN A 57 -10.53 -9.11 -9.89
N THR A 58 -11.48 -8.29 -10.34
CA THR A 58 -11.64 -6.92 -9.86
C THR A 58 -12.74 -6.89 -8.82
N TRP A 59 -12.40 -6.44 -7.62
CA TRP A 59 -13.28 -6.26 -6.48
C TRP A 59 -13.43 -4.79 -6.17
N TYR A 60 -14.60 -4.34 -5.75
CA TYR A 60 -14.81 -2.96 -5.37
C TYR A 60 -15.65 -2.85 -4.10
N GLY A 61 -15.54 -1.70 -3.44
CA GLY A 61 -16.33 -1.42 -2.26
C GLY A 61 -16.23 0.04 -1.85
N SER A 62 -16.78 0.33 -0.69
CA SER A 62 -16.79 1.68 -0.11
C SER A 62 -15.74 1.80 0.98
N LEU A 63 -15.14 2.98 1.08
CA LEU A 63 -14.33 3.41 2.22
C LEU A 63 -15.13 4.41 3.05
N PRO A 64 -14.77 4.61 4.34
CA PRO A 64 -15.36 5.67 5.14
C PRO A 64 -15.28 7.05 4.48
N GLY A 65 -16.23 7.95 4.79
CA GLY A 65 -16.22 9.32 4.30
C GLY A 65 -16.51 9.46 2.80
N ASN A 66 -17.45 8.66 2.28
CA ASN A 66 -17.82 8.61 0.85
C ASN A 66 -16.64 8.23 -0.07
N GLY A 67 -15.69 7.46 0.45
CA GLY A 67 -14.61 6.91 -0.35
C GLY A 67 -15.03 5.64 -1.08
N LEU A 68 -14.24 5.28 -2.08
CA LEU A 68 -14.44 4.11 -2.94
C LEU A 68 -13.09 3.40 -3.07
N TYR A 69 -13.10 2.09 -3.22
CA TYR A 69 -11.90 1.35 -3.62
C TYR A 69 -12.20 0.32 -4.71
N SER A 70 -11.18 -0.01 -5.48
CA SER A 70 -11.16 -1.06 -6.49
C SER A 70 -9.82 -1.78 -6.41
N ASN A 71 -9.86 -3.10 -6.23
CA ASN A 71 -8.69 -3.94 -6.06
C ASN A 71 -8.70 -5.04 -7.12
N VAL A 72 -7.57 -5.25 -7.77
CA VAL A 72 -7.35 -6.34 -8.69
C VAL A 72 -6.45 -7.37 -8.04
N PHE A 73 -6.91 -8.61 -8.00
CA PHE A 73 -6.14 -9.76 -7.52
C PHE A 73 -6.04 -10.82 -8.62
N THR A 74 -4.97 -11.61 -8.62
CA THR A 74 -4.94 -12.84 -9.42
C THR A 74 -6.01 -13.80 -8.93
N GLU A 75 -6.68 -14.51 -9.85
CA GLU A 75 -7.63 -15.58 -9.51
C GLU A 75 -6.93 -16.67 -8.68
N ILE A 76 -5.78 -17.10 -9.17
CA ILE A 76 -4.97 -18.13 -8.52
C ILE A 76 -3.97 -17.45 -7.58
N GLY A 77 -3.99 -17.85 -6.31
CA GLY A 77 -3.05 -17.38 -5.28
C GLY A 77 -3.41 -16.06 -4.63
N CYS A 78 -4.48 -15.37 -5.07
CA CYS A 78 -4.94 -14.09 -4.52
C CYS A 78 -3.81 -13.07 -4.34
N ILE A 79 -2.94 -12.94 -5.34
CA ILE A 79 -1.83 -12.00 -5.33
C ILE A 79 -2.36 -10.61 -5.75
N PRO A 80 -2.15 -9.55 -4.95
CA PRO A 80 -2.60 -8.21 -5.31
C PRO A 80 -1.81 -7.69 -6.51
N LEU A 81 -2.51 -7.09 -7.46
CA LEU A 81 -1.92 -6.48 -8.65
C LEU A 81 -2.02 -4.95 -8.59
N THR A 82 -3.24 -4.46 -8.42
CA THR A 82 -3.53 -3.03 -8.38
C THR A 82 -4.52 -2.73 -7.28
N TYR A 83 -4.26 -1.68 -6.51
CA TYR A 83 -5.17 -1.09 -5.56
C TYR A 83 -5.43 0.35 -5.99
N THR A 84 -6.70 0.70 -6.21
CA THR A 84 -7.11 2.06 -6.51
C THR A 84 -8.14 2.51 -5.50
N SER A 85 -7.89 3.63 -4.83
CA SER A 85 -8.85 4.24 -3.92
C SER A 85 -9.12 5.69 -4.28
N TYR A 86 -10.35 6.11 -4.06
CA TYR A 86 -10.75 7.50 -4.08
C TYR A 86 -11.29 7.89 -2.71
N THR A 87 -10.84 9.03 -2.20
CA THR A 87 -11.50 9.70 -1.08
C THR A 87 -11.60 11.19 -1.39
N PRO A 88 -12.65 11.90 -0.94
CA PRO A 88 -12.76 13.35 -1.15
C PRO A 88 -11.55 14.13 -0.59
N ALA A 89 -10.95 13.65 0.50
CA ALA A 89 -9.82 14.29 1.16
C ALA A 89 -8.49 14.10 0.41
N HIS A 90 -8.27 12.95 -0.22
CA HIS A 90 -6.96 12.60 -0.79
C HIS A 90 -6.96 12.47 -2.32
N GLY A 91 -8.12 12.48 -2.96
CA GLY A 91 -8.27 12.23 -4.40
C GLY A 91 -8.07 10.76 -4.75
N TRP A 92 -7.60 10.50 -5.97
CA TRP A 92 -7.27 9.16 -6.46
C TRP A 92 -5.86 8.75 -6.04
N ILE A 93 -5.74 7.55 -5.49
CA ILE A 93 -4.47 6.90 -5.19
C ILE A 93 -4.51 5.55 -5.89
N THR A 94 -3.49 5.27 -6.70
CA THR A 94 -3.30 3.97 -7.35
C THR A 94 -1.94 3.42 -6.96
N VAL A 95 -1.94 2.21 -6.41
CA VAL A 95 -0.74 1.42 -6.12
C VAL A 95 -0.74 0.23 -7.06
N SER A 96 0.32 0.09 -7.84
CA SER A 96 0.54 -1.09 -8.69
C SER A 96 1.75 -1.85 -8.18
N THR A 97 1.61 -3.16 -8.08
CA THR A 97 2.64 -4.05 -7.53
C THR A 97 2.99 -5.13 -8.54
N PHE A 98 4.27 -5.49 -8.59
CA PHE A 98 4.84 -6.40 -9.56
C PHE A 98 5.92 -7.25 -8.88
N ASN A 99 6.32 -8.36 -9.49
CA ASN A 99 7.42 -9.21 -9.02
C ASN A 99 7.27 -9.69 -7.57
N TRP A 100 6.06 -10.10 -7.20
CA TRP A 100 5.77 -10.63 -5.87
C TRP A 100 6.61 -11.89 -5.55
N VAL A 101 7.24 -11.89 -4.38
CA VAL A 101 7.82 -13.07 -3.74
C VAL A 101 7.00 -13.32 -2.48
N VAL A 102 6.41 -14.51 -2.36
CA VAL A 102 5.54 -14.84 -1.23
C VAL A 102 6.40 -15.12 0.02
N GLY A 103 6.06 -14.45 1.12
CA GLY A 103 6.79 -14.54 2.38
C GLY A 103 7.73 -13.35 2.59
N LEU A 104 8.61 -13.48 3.57
CA LEU A 104 9.62 -12.47 3.90
C LEU A 104 11.00 -13.02 3.58
N SER A 105 11.69 -12.39 2.64
CA SER A 105 13.07 -12.75 2.29
C SER A 105 14.06 -12.37 3.40
N ASN A 106 13.85 -11.19 4.02
CA ASN A 106 14.70 -10.67 5.08
C ASN A 106 13.88 -9.92 6.16
N PRO A 107 13.71 -10.48 7.36
CA PRO A 107 13.00 -9.80 8.46
C PRO A 107 13.67 -8.49 8.92
N MET A 108 14.97 -8.31 8.66
CA MET A 108 15.69 -7.10 9.08
C MET A 108 15.25 -5.85 8.31
N ASP A 109 14.54 -6.01 7.19
CA ASP A 109 14.02 -4.87 6.40
C ASP A 109 12.97 -4.04 7.16
N PHE A 110 12.38 -4.59 8.23
CA PHE A 110 11.43 -3.88 9.10
C PHE A 110 12.10 -3.16 10.27
N VAL A 111 13.37 -3.45 10.56
CA VAL A 111 14.12 -2.80 11.62
C VAL A 111 14.67 -1.47 11.07
N PRO A 112 14.34 -0.31 11.68
CA PRO A 112 14.88 0.95 11.23
C PRO A 112 16.42 0.93 11.25
N PRO A 113 17.10 1.44 10.20
CA PRO A 113 18.56 1.48 10.17
C PRO A 113 19.10 2.40 11.27
N SER A 114 20.36 2.22 11.66
CA SER A 114 20.99 2.94 12.77
C SER A 114 20.94 4.48 12.63
N ILE A 115 20.89 4.99 11.40
CA ILE A 115 20.68 6.43 11.12
C ILE A 115 19.37 6.98 11.71
N CYS A 116 18.40 6.11 12.01
CA CYS A 116 17.12 6.46 12.61
C CYS A 116 17.10 6.36 14.14
N GLU A 117 18.16 5.86 14.79
CA GLU A 117 18.19 5.73 16.26
C GLU A 117 18.05 7.08 16.97
N ARG A 118 18.61 8.13 16.37
CA ARG A 118 18.57 9.51 16.89
C ARG A 118 17.46 10.35 16.26
N ALA A 119 16.60 9.76 15.44
CA ALA A 119 15.50 10.50 14.82
C ALA A 119 14.45 10.84 15.88
N GLU A 120 14.39 12.12 16.24
CA GLU A 120 13.32 12.64 17.09
C GLU A 120 11.99 12.63 16.34
N LEU A 121 10.91 12.48 17.10
CA LEU A 121 9.56 12.49 16.55
C LEU A 121 9.23 13.90 16.08
N GLU A 122 8.90 14.05 14.81
CA GLU A 122 8.51 15.35 14.26
C GLU A 122 7.22 15.83 14.94
N GLU A 123 7.28 17.03 15.52
CA GLU A 123 6.10 17.69 16.12
C GLU A 123 5.23 18.28 15.00
N THR A 124 4.46 17.42 14.34
CA THR A 124 3.40 17.85 13.43
C THR A 124 2.04 17.84 14.14
N GLU A 125 1.22 18.86 13.90
CA GLU A 125 -0.16 18.92 14.40
C GLU A 125 -1.04 17.81 13.78
N THR A 126 -0.69 17.36 12.58
CA THR A 126 -1.44 16.34 11.84
C THR A 126 -0.77 14.96 11.95
N ILE A 127 -1.57 13.95 12.32
CA ILE A 127 -1.19 12.54 12.31
C ILE A 127 -1.39 12.00 10.90
N ASP A 128 -0.36 11.42 10.31
CA ASP A 128 -0.44 10.79 9.00
C ASP A 128 -1.18 9.46 9.07
N ASN A 129 -1.98 9.16 8.04
CA ASN A 129 -2.61 7.85 7.87
C ASN A 129 -1.96 7.10 6.71
N PHE A 130 -2.41 5.88 6.43
CA PHE A 130 -1.90 5.07 5.32
C PHE A 130 -1.90 5.82 3.97
N PHE A 131 -2.96 6.58 3.68
CA PHE A 131 -3.12 7.28 2.41
C PHE A 131 -2.20 8.51 2.30
N THR A 132 -2.05 9.29 3.37
CA THR A 132 -1.14 10.45 3.36
C THR A 132 0.33 10.00 3.32
N ALA A 133 0.67 8.96 4.09
CA ALA A 133 2.01 8.36 4.06
C ALA A 133 2.37 7.82 2.67
N LEU A 134 1.47 7.09 2.00
CA LEU A 134 1.69 6.62 0.63
C LEU A 134 1.91 7.76 -0.36
N ARG A 135 1.13 8.84 -0.24
CA ARG A 135 1.27 10.03 -1.10
C ARG A 135 2.63 10.70 -0.92
N SER A 136 3.14 10.79 0.31
CA SER A 136 4.49 11.31 0.60
C SER A 136 5.57 10.51 -0.13
N LEU A 137 5.44 9.18 -0.16
CA LEU A 137 6.38 8.28 -0.84
C LEU A 137 6.34 8.47 -2.37
N ALA A 138 5.16 8.65 -2.95
CA ALA A 138 4.99 8.81 -4.40
C ALA A 138 5.53 10.13 -4.95
N ILE A 139 5.56 11.20 -4.14
CA ILE A 139 6.06 12.52 -4.57
C ILE A 139 7.60 12.58 -4.53
N LYS A 140 8.24 11.71 -3.73
CA LYS A 140 9.70 11.69 -3.53
C LYS A 140 10.45 10.73 -4.47
N SER A 141 9.75 9.94 -5.30
CA SER A 141 10.36 9.02 -6.26
C SER A 141 10.79 9.69 -7.55
#